data_AF-A0AAW2NNS6-F1
#
_entry.id   AF-A0AAW2NNS6-F1
#
_cell.length_a   1.000
_cell.length_b   1.000
_cell.length_c   1.000
_cell.angle_alpha   90.00
_cell.angle_beta   90.00
_cell.angle_gamma   90.00
#
_symmetry.space_group_name_H-M   'P 1'
#
loop_
_entity.id
_entity.type
_entity.pdbx_description
1 polymer ?
#
loop_
_entity_poly.entity_id
_entity_poly.type
_entity_poly.pdbx_seq_one_letter_code
_entity_poly.pdbx_strand_id
1 'polypeptide(L)'
;MELHIKVAQAVHVLNHDTQSCNRVAANQWLVQFQQTDAAWEIATSILTSDHRHLFLSEYEVEFFAAQILKRKIQNEGYNLHLAAKDALLNALLVAAKRFSSGPPQSQDNGNNAVLEMLTVLPEIIEDQNSDCHIPSGRRYEYEQELLARTPMVLDFLLQQSEEGFGSHVQPHDRSRKILRCLLSWVRAGCFSVIPLVSLPTHPLFNIVFSSLQVASSFDLAIEVLVELVSRYEGLPQVLLSRIGYLKEALLFPALKSGDQKVIGRLACLISEIGQAAPFLIVEANTEALELADALLRSDSVVWHFQVKIGRLQTQRCSFAFLETWRDLVRRGKTTH
;
A
#
# COMPACT_ATOMS: atom_id res chain seq x y z
N MET A 1 25.65 28.06 -5.14
CA MET A 1 24.57 28.96 -5.59
C MET A 1 24.36 28.90 -7.10
N GLU A 2 25.41 29.03 -7.92
CA GLU A 2 25.28 29.03 -9.40
C GLU A 2 24.69 27.72 -9.98
N LEU A 3 25.12 26.55 -9.48
CA LEU A 3 24.61 25.26 -9.96
C LEU A 3 23.13 25.02 -9.63
N HIS A 4 22.65 25.48 -8.47
CA HIS A 4 21.23 25.38 -8.10
C HIS A 4 20.35 26.11 -9.11
N ILE A 5 20.76 27.31 -9.49
CA ILE A 5 20.05 28.14 -10.46
C ILE A 5 20.07 27.46 -11.83
N LYS A 6 21.20 26.90 -12.26
CA LYS A 6 21.30 26.16 -13.54
C LYS A 6 20.39 24.92 -13.56
N VAL A 7 20.35 24.15 -12.48
CA VAL A 7 19.45 22.99 -12.37
C VAL A 7 17.99 23.44 -12.46
N ALA A 8 17.60 24.46 -11.69
CA ALA A 8 16.24 24.97 -11.71
C ALA A 8 15.82 25.52 -13.09
N GLN A 9 16.72 26.25 -13.76
CA GLN A 9 16.49 26.74 -15.12
C GLN A 9 16.36 25.60 -16.13
N ALA A 10 17.24 24.60 -16.07
CA ALA A 10 17.19 23.47 -16.99
C ALA A 10 15.92 22.63 -16.79
N VAL A 11 15.48 22.42 -15.55
CA VAL A 11 14.19 21.75 -15.25
C VAL A 11 13.02 22.58 -15.81
N HIS A 12 13.02 23.89 -15.59
CA HIS A 12 11.99 24.77 -16.11
C HIS A 12 11.92 24.76 -17.65
N VAL A 13 13.08 24.85 -18.32
CA VAL A 13 13.16 24.76 -19.80
C VAL A 13 12.64 23.41 -20.28
N LEU A 14 13.05 22.31 -19.64
CA LEU A 14 12.60 20.97 -20.00
C LEU A 14 11.07 20.84 -19.98
N ASN A 15 10.41 21.43 -18.98
CA ASN A 15 8.97 21.27 -18.77
C ASN A 15 8.12 22.30 -19.52
N HIS A 16 8.62 23.52 -19.73
CA HIS A 16 7.79 24.64 -20.20
C HIS A 16 8.26 25.32 -21.49
N ASP A 17 9.46 25.03 -21.99
CA ASP A 17 9.93 25.67 -23.24
C ASP A 17 9.14 25.16 -24.45
N THR A 18 8.71 26.08 -25.32
CA THR A 18 7.92 25.77 -26.50
C THR A 18 8.74 25.13 -27.61
N GLN A 19 10.06 25.35 -27.62
CA GLN A 19 10.99 24.81 -28.62
C GLN A 19 11.51 23.44 -28.18
N SER A 20 11.29 22.42 -29.01
CA SER A 20 11.75 21.06 -28.73
C SER A 20 13.28 20.95 -28.64
N CYS A 21 14.03 21.75 -29.41
CA CYS A 21 15.50 21.75 -29.36
C CYS A 21 16.04 22.20 -27.99
N ASN A 22 15.44 23.22 -27.37
CA ASN A 22 15.82 23.70 -26.04
C ASN A 22 15.53 22.65 -24.97
N ARG A 23 14.37 21.99 -25.05
CA ARG A 23 14.02 20.87 -24.16
C ARG A 23 15.00 19.71 -24.27
N VAL A 24 15.40 19.34 -25.49
CA VAL A 24 16.39 18.28 -25.71
C VAL A 24 17.75 18.67 -25.14
N ALA A 25 18.21 19.90 -25.36
CA ALA A 25 19.47 20.39 -24.80
C ALA A 25 19.45 20.42 -23.27
N ALA A 26 18.35 20.90 -22.67
CA ALA A 26 18.17 20.89 -21.22
C ALA A 26 18.17 19.46 -20.65
N ASN A 27 17.46 18.53 -21.28
CA ASN A 27 17.46 17.13 -20.87
C ASN A 27 18.86 16.51 -20.96
N GLN A 28 19.60 16.74 -22.05
CA GLN A 28 20.96 16.24 -22.21
C GLN A 28 21.88 16.75 -21.08
N TRP A 29 21.80 18.05 -20.77
CA TRP A 29 22.57 18.62 -19.67
C TRP A 29 22.16 18.03 -18.31
N LEU A 30 20.86 17.84 -18.04
CA LEU A 30 20.37 17.24 -16.80
C LEU A 30 20.80 15.77 -16.65
N VAL A 31 20.87 15.01 -17.75
CA VAL A 31 21.38 13.64 -17.76
C VAL A 31 22.87 13.60 -17.45
N GLN A 32 23.66 14.53 -18.01
CA GLN A 32 25.09 14.65 -17.69
C GLN A 32 25.29 15.06 -16.23
N PHE A 33 24.53 16.05 -15.75
CA PHE A 33 24.58 16.51 -14.37
C PHE A 33 24.36 15.37 -13.38
N GLN A 34 23.38 14.50 -13.62
CA GLN A 34 23.08 13.33 -12.78
C GLN A 34 24.27 12.38 -12.55
N GLN A 35 25.21 12.33 -13.50
CA GLN A 35 26.39 11.48 -13.43
C GLN A 35 27.53 12.11 -12.61
N THR A 36 27.42 13.38 -12.25
CA THR A 36 28.45 14.10 -11.49
C THR A 36 28.35 13.86 -9.98
N ASP A 37 29.46 14.02 -9.26
CA ASP A 37 29.48 13.97 -7.79
C ASP A 37 28.71 15.14 -7.17
N ALA A 38 28.72 16.31 -7.83
CA ALA A 38 27.98 17.50 -7.39
C ALA A 38 26.46 17.25 -7.31
N ALA A 39 25.93 16.27 -8.04
CA ALA A 39 24.52 15.92 -8.01
C ALA A 39 24.06 15.46 -6.62
N TRP A 40 24.93 14.82 -5.82
CA TRP A 40 24.62 14.46 -4.44
C TRP A 40 24.32 15.69 -3.59
N GLU A 41 25.27 16.62 -3.50
CA GLU A 41 25.16 17.80 -2.66
C GLU A 41 24.04 18.74 -3.10
N ILE A 42 23.93 19.00 -4.42
CA ILE A 42 22.92 19.91 -4.96
C ILE A 42 21.51 19.36 -4.74
N ALA A 43 21.28 18.07 -5.02
CA ALA A 43 19.96 17.47 -4.82
C ALA A 43 19.59 17.41 -3.33
N THR A 44 20.54 17.05 -2.45
CA THR A 44 20.33 17.08 -1.01
C THR A 44 20.00 18.48 -0.52
N SER A 45 20.74 19.50 -0.97
CA SER A 45 20.49 20.89 -0.57
C SER A 45 19.15 21.42 -1.09
N ILE A 46 18.73 21.08 -2.31
CA ILE A 46 17.39 21.44 -2.83
C ILE A 46 16.28 20.91 -1.92
N LEU A 47 16.38 19.65 -1.45
CA LEU A 47 15.36 19.04 -0.62
C LEU A 47 15.36 19.54 0.83
N THR A 48 16.53 19.89 1.38
CA THR A 48 16.64 20.31 2.79
C THR A 48 16.49 21.82 3.00
N SER A 49 16.73 22.63 1.97
CA SER A 49 16.71 24.09 2.11
C SER A 49 15.30 24.67 1.99
N ASP A 50 14.93 25.59 2.89
CA ASP A 50 13.65 26.28 2.83
C ASP A 50 13.74 27.41 1.80
N HIS A 51 13.39 27.13 0.55
CA HIS A 51 13.54 28.05 -0.59
C HIS A 51 12.21 28.51 -1.18
N ARG A 52 11.19 28.66 -0.32
CA ARG A 52 9.76 28.93 -0.63
C ARG A 52 9.44 30.09 -1.60
N HIS A 53 10.46 30.83 -2.04
CA HIS A 53 10.32 32.01 -2.88
C HIS A 53 11.39 32.17 -3.97
N LEU A 54 12.28 31.19 -4.18
CA LEU A 54 13.39 31.34 -5.14
C LEU A 54 13.10 30.80 -6.55
N PHE A 55 12.12 29.92 -6.72
CA PHE A 55 11.87 29.24 -8.00
C PHE A 55 10.39 29.28 -8.40
N LEU A 56 10.11 29.64 -9.66
CA LEU A 56 8.75 29.62 -10.23
C LEU A 56 8.18 28.20 -10.39
N SER A 57 9.04 27.17 -10.34
CA SER A 57 8.69 25.75 -10.45
C SER A 57 9.31 24.93 -9.30
N GLU A 58 9.06 25.34 -8.05
CA GLU A 58 9.68 24.74 -6.87
C GLU A 58 9.43 23.22 -6.77
N TYR A 59 8.20 22.76 -7.00
CA TYR A 59 7.83 21.34 -6.94
C TYR A 59 8.50 20.46 -7.99
N GLU A 60 8.68 20.95 -9.22
CA GLU A 60 9.33 20.17 -10.28
C GLU A 60 10.82 20.00 -10.00
N VAL A 61 11.47 21.04 -9.46
CA VAL A 61 12.88 21.01 -9.09
C VAL A 61 13.11 20.11 -7.87
N GLU A 62 12.23 20.16 -6.88
CA GLU A 62 12.24 19.26 -5.72
C GLU A 62 12.00 17.80 -6.14
N PHE A 63 11.02 17.55 -7.00
CA PHE A 63 10.77 16.21 -7.53
C PHE A 63 11.98 15.68 -8.31
N PHE A 64 12.57 16.51 -9.16
CA PHE A 64 13.79 16.17 -9.89
C PHE A 64 14.93 15.82 -8.93
N ALA A 65 15.18 16.63 -7.90
CA ALA A 65 16.20 16.36 -6.88
C ALA A 65 15.94 15.04 -6.14
N ALA A 66 14.71 14.73 -5.77
CA ALA A 66 14.34 13.45 -5.15
C ALA A 66 14.62 12.26 -6.08
N GLN A 67 14.32 12.38 -7.38
CA GLN A 67 14.63 11.33 -8.37
C GLN A 67 16.14 11.12 -8.57
N ILE A 68 16.93 12.20 -8.54
CA ILE A 68 18.39 12.10 -8.58
C ILE A 68 18.88 11.28 -7.38
N LEU A 69 18.49 11.66 -6.17
CA LEU A 69 18.96 10.96 -4.97
C LEU A 69 18.53 9.49 -4.97
N LYS A 70 17.27 9.19 -5.33
CA LYS A 70 16.80 7.79 -5.47
C LYS A 70 17.71 7.00 -6.40
N ARG A 71 17.96 7.51 -7.62
CA ARG A 71 18.80 6.85 -8.63
C ARG A 71 20.24 6.69 -8.17
N LYS A 72 20.85 7.74 -7.60
CA LYS A 72 22.25 7.68 -7.15
C LYS A 72 22.44 6.76 -5.95
N ILE A 73 21.49 6.72 -5.02
CA ILE A 73 21.49 5.75 -3.90
C ILE A 73 21.44 4.31 -4.43
N GLN A 74 20.55 4.04 -5.39
CA GLN A 74 20.41 2.73 -5.99
C GLN A 74 21.67 2.29 -6.77
N ASN A 75 22.28 3.20 -7.52
CA ASN A 75 23.37 2.87 -8.45
C ASN A 75 24.77 2.99 -7.84
N GLU A 76 24.98 3.92 -6.91
CA GLU A 76 26.30 4.32 -6.40
C GLU A 76 26.37 4.30 -4.87
N GLY A 77 25.25 4.08 -4.17
CA GLY A 77 25.18 4.19 -2.71
C GLY A 77 26.09 3.20 -1.96
N TYR A 78 26.45 2.07 -2.56
CA TYR A 78 27.39 1.13 -1.97
C TYR A 78 28.83 1.68 -1.92
N ASN A 79 29.18 2.62 -2.79
CA ASN A 79 30.50 3.28 -2.83
C ASN A 79 30.65 4.39 -1.78
N LEU A 80 29.53 4.86 -1.20
CA LEU A 80 29.57 5.88 -0.16
C LEU A 80 30.22 5.32 1.11
N HIS A 81 31.14 6.09 1.69
CA HIS A 81 31.69 5.78 3.00
C HIS A 81 30.62 5.97 4.11
N LEU A 82 30.86 5.37 5.27
CA LEU A 82 29.88 5.32 6.36
C LEU A 82 29.36 6.69 6.81
N ALA A 83 30.23 7.68 7.09
CA ALA A 83 29.73 8.97 7.57
C ALA A 83 29.00 9.78 6.47
N ALA A 84 29.29 9.52 5.18
CA ALA A 84 28.54 10.11 4.08
C ALA A 84 27.13 9.49 3.97
N LYS A 85 27.00 8.19 4.25
CA LYS A 85 25.70 7.52 4.38
C LYS A 85 24.90 8.10 5.53
N ASP A 86 25.53 8.31 6.69
CA ASP A 86 24.87 8.88 7.87
C ASP A 86 24.42 10.33 7.63
N ALA A 87 25.28 11.15 7.01
CA ALA A 87 24.93 12.52 6.65
C ALA A 87 23.77 12.57 5.65
N LEU A 88 23.80 11.70 4.63
CA LEU A 88 22.72 11.59 3.66
C LEU A 88 21.42 11.13 4.30
N LEU A 89 21.45 10.13 5.19
CA LEU A 89 20.28 9.65 5.92
C LEU A 89 19.65 10.77 6.73
N ASN A 90 20.44 11.51 7.50
CA ASN A 90 19.95 12.66 8.28
C ASN A 90 19.33 13.72 7.38
N ALA A 91 19.95 14.02 6.24
CA ALA A 91 19.41 14.99 5.29
C ALA A 91 18.08 14.53 4.67
N LEU A 92 17.94 13.25 4.34
CA LEU A 92 16.70 12.67 3.84
C LEU A 92 15.59 12.69 4.91
N LEU A 93 15.92 12.44 6.17
CA LEU A 93 14.96 12.55 7.28
C LEU A 93 14.49 14.00 7.48
N VAL A 94 15.39 14.98 7.37
CA VAL A 94 15.05 16.40 7.39
C VAL A 94 14.11 16.76 6.23
N ALA A 95 14.43 16.31 5.02
CA ALA A 95 13.57 16.51 3.85
C ALA A 95 12.20 15.84 4.02
N ALA A 96 12.14 14.58 4.46
CA ALA A 96 10.89 13.86 4.70
C ALA A 96 10.01 14.58 5.72
N LYS A 97 10.59 15.13 6.80
CA LYS A 97 9.88 15.95 7.77
C LYS A 97 9.34 17.25 7.16
N ARG A 98 10.10 17.88 6.26
CA ARG A 98 9.67 19.09 5.54
C ARG A 98 8.47 18.80 4.65
N PHE A 99 8.54 17.77 3.80
CA PHE A 99 7.49 17.45 2.83
C PHE A 99 6.26 16.78 3.45
N SER A 100 6.38 16.18 4.63
CA SER A 100 5.24 15.66 5.41
C SER A 100 4.49 16.75 6.18
N SER A 101 5.07 17.95 6.30
CA SER A 101 4.45 19.07 7.00
C SER A 101 3.50 19.82 6.07
N GLY A 102 2.19 19.70 6.30
CA GLY A 102 1.22 20.72 5.89
C GLY A 102 1.45 22.06 6.62
N PRO A 103 0.56 23.06 6.47
CA PRO A 103 0.70 24.34 7.18
C PRO A 103 0.98 24.14 8.69
N PRO A 104 1.79 25.03 9.30
CA PRO A 104 2.68 24.67 10.40
C PRO A 104 1.97 24.64 11.77
N GLN A 105 1.04 23.72 12.05
CA GLN A 105 0.37 23.68 13.36
C GLN A 105 0.00 22.29 13.95
N SER A 106 0.54 21.16 13.48
CA SER A 106 0.26 19.85 14.10
C SER A 106 1.52 18.99 14.36
N GLN A 107 1.70 18.54 15.61
CA GLN A 107 2.73 17.58 16.02
C GLN A 107 2.61 16.20 15.32
N ASP A 108 1.48 15.93 14.66
CA ASP A 108 1.16 14.72 13.87
C ASP A 108 1.98 14.59 12.56
N ASN A 109 2.68 15.64 12.13
CA ASN A 109 3.37 15.68 10.84
C ASN A 109 4.54 14.67 10.75
N GLY A 110 5.23 14.42 11.86
CA GLY A 110 6.34 13.46 11.90
C GLY A 110 5.89 12.01 11.73
N ASN A 111 4.80 11.64 12.40
CA ASN A 111 4.24 10.28 12.32
C ASN A 111 3.73 9.97 10.91
N ASN A 112 3.17 10.97 10.22
CA ASN A 112 2.76 10.83 8.84
C ASN A 112 3.95 10.53 7.90
N ALA A 113 5.10 11.20 8.09
CA ALA A 113 6.30 10.90 7.31
C ALA A 113 6.78 9.47 7.53
N VAL A 114 6.82 9.03 8.79
CA VAL A 114 7.21 7.69 9.18
C VAL A 114 6.27 6.65 8.57
N LEU A 115 4.96 6.90 8.58
CA LEU A 115 3.96 5.98 8.01
C LEU A 115 4.13 5.82 6.49
N GLU A 116 4.38 6.90 5.76
CA GLU A 116 4.66 6.84 4.32
C GLU A 116 5.97 6.10 4.03
N MET A 117 7.03 6.36 4.82
CA MET A 117 8.30 5.64 4.71
C MET A 117 8.13 4.14 4.98
N LEU A 118 7.39 3.76 6.03
CA LEU A 118 7.10 2.37 6.34
C LEU A 118 6.21 1.71 5.29
N THR A 119 5.37 2.47 4.59
CA THR A 119 4.53 1.94 3.50
C THR A 119 5.38 1.52 2.30
N VAL A 120 6.34 2.36 1.91
CA VAL A 120 7.16 2.08 0.72
C VAL A 120 8.32 1.11 0.99
N LEU A 121 8.72 0.95 2.26
CA LEU A 121 9.90 0.15 2.63
C LEU A 121 9.83 -1.32 2.16
N PRO A 122 8.69 -2.04 2.28
CA PRO A 122 8.56 -3.38 1.73
C PRO A 122 8.42 -3.41 0.20
N GLU A 123 7.81 -2.38 -0.41
CA GLU A 123 7.59 -2.28 -1.87
C GLU A 123 8.91 -2.23 -2.65
N ILE A 124 10.00 -1.79 -2.00
CA ILE A 124 11.36 -1.78 -2.54
C ILE A 124 11.81 -3.18 -3.01
N ILE A 125 11.30 -4.27 -2.41
CA ILE A 125 11.65 -5.65 -2.80
C ILE A 125 10.92 -6.04 -4.09
N GLU A 126 9.68 -5.59 -4.28
CA GLU A 126 8.85 -5.94 -5.43
C GLU A 126 9.31 -5.23 -6.72
N ASP A 127 9.66 -3.94 -6.62
CA ASP A 127 10.15 -3.12 -7.76
C ASP A 127 11.54 -3.56 -8.27
N GLN A 128 12.36 -4.13 -7.41
CA GLN A 128 13.75 -4.52 -7.73
C GLN A 128 13.89 -5.72 -8.67
N ASN A 129 12.79 -6.44 -8.94
CA ASN A 129 12.79 -7.59 -9.85
C ASN A 129 13.02 -7.22 -11.32
N SER A 130 12.97 -5.93 -11.68
CA SER A 130 13.10 -5.48 -13.08
C SER A 130 14.44 -4.82 -13.41
N ASP A 131 15.13 -4.16 -12.45
CA ASP A 131 16.18 -3.18 -12.82
C ASP A 131 17.45 -3.13 -11.93
N CYS A 132 17.71 -4.06 -11.00
CA CYS A 132 18.92 -3.98 -10.16
C CYS A 132 19.80 -5.25 -10.07
N HIS A 133 21.11 -5.03 -10.11
CA HIS A 133 22.20 -6.02 -9.97
C HIS A 133 22.40 -6.52 -8.52
N ILE A 134 21.38 -6.47 -7.66
CA ILE A 134 21.54 -6.85 -6.24
C ILE A 134 21.55 -8.39 -6.14
N PRO A 135 22.64 -8.99 -5.61
CA PRO A 135 22.72 -10.43 -5.43
C PRO A 135 21.55 -10.97 -4.61
N SER A 136 21.01 -12.12 -5.01
CA SER A 136 19.88 -12.78 -4.31
C SER A 136 20.10 -12.93 -2.80
N GLY A 137 21.34 -13.16 -2.36
CA GLY A 137 21.70 -13.23 -0.93
C GLY A 137 21.38 -11.97 -0.14
N ARG A 138 21.68 -10.78 -0.68
CA ARG A 138 21.38 -9.50 -0.01
C ARG A 138 19.88 -9.19 0.04
N ARG A 139 19.11 -9.67 -0.94
CA ARG A 139 17.66 -9.53 -0.94
C ARG A 139 17.03 -10.36 0.18
N TYR A 140 17.49 -11.60 0.36
CA TYR A 140 17.04 -12.45 1.45
C TYR A 140 17.42 -11.90 2.82
N GLU A 141 18.66 -11.40 2.99
CA GLU A 141 19.09 -10.74 4.23
C GLU A 141 18.21 -9.53 4.56
N TYR A 142 17.91 -8.68 3.57
CA TYR A 142 17.02 -7.54 3.75
C TYR A 142 15.59 -7.96 4.13
N GLU A 143 15.04 -8.99 3.46
CA GLU A 143 13.70 -9.51 3.77
C GLU A 143 13.63 -10.05 5.22
N GLN A 144 14.65 -10.77 5.67
CA GLN A 144 14.77 -11.25 7.04
C GLN A 144 14.83 -10.10 8.05
N GLU A 145 15.69 -9.10 7.80
CA GLU A 145 15.80 -7.92 8.66
C GLU A 145 14.50 -7.12 8.70
N LEU A 146 13.82 -6.96 7.56
CA LEU A 146 12.54 -6.27 7.44
C LEU A 146 11.47 -6.98 8.26
N LEU A 147 11.32 -8.30 8.10
CA LEU A 147 10.34 -9.10 8.82
C LEU A 147 10.61 -9.13 10.33
N ALA A 148 11.89 -9.10 10.76
CA ALA A 148 12.25 -8.99 12.17
C ALA A 148 11.75 -7.68 12.83
N ARG A 149 11.46 -6.63 12.05
CA ARG A 149 10.88 -5.36 12.55
C ARG A 149 9.36 -5.34 12.58
N THR A 150 8.69 -6.39 12.11
CA THR A 150 7.23 -6.48 12.07
C THR A 150 6.55 -6.07 13.39
N PRO A 151 6.95 -6.56 14.58
CA PRO A 151 6.25 -6.21 15.82
C PRO A 151 6.24 -4.71 16.09
N MET A 152 7.37 -4.04 15.87
CA MET A 152 7.50 -2.59 16.06
C MET A 152 6.60 -1.79 15.11
N VAL A 153 6.44 -2.27 13.87
CA VAL A 153 5.57 -1.61 12.89
C VAL A 153 4.10 -1.84 13.22
N LEU A 154 3.71 -3.05 13.61
CA LEU A 154 2.34 -3.32 14.01
C LEU A 154 1.96 -2.51 15.25
N ASP A 155 2.83 -2.46 16.27
CA ASP A 155 2.62 -1.63 17.47
C ASP A 155 2.48 -0.15 17.11
N PHE A 156 3.33 0.35 16.20
CA PHE A 156 3.21 1.72 15.69
C PHE A 156 1.86 1.96 14.99
N LEU A 157 1.42 1.06 14.11
CA LEU A 157 0.13 1.19 13.42
C LEU A 157 -1.06 1.16 14.39
N LEU A 158 -0.98 0.34 15.44
CA LEU A 158 -1.99 0.28 16.50
C LEU A 158 -2.04 1.61 17.27
N GLN A 159 -0.88 2.12 17.71
CA GLN A 159 -0.78 3.42 18.37
C GLN A 159 -1.35 4.55 17.49
N GLN A 160 -1.03 4.53 16.19
CA GLN A 160 -1.57 5.51 15.24
C GLN A 160 -3.08 5.37 15.01
N SER A 161 -3.68 4.22 15.31
CA SER A 161 -5.14 4.06 15.24
C SER A 161 -5.87 4.58 16.48
N GLU A 162 -5.21 4.58 17.64
CA GLU A 162 -5.80 4.94 18.94
C GLU A 162 -5.62 6.42 19.32
N GLU A 163 -4.57 7.08 18.84
CA GLU A 163 -4.32 8.51 19.08
C GLU A 163 -5.48 9.35 18.51
N GLY A 164 -6.43 9.74 19.36
CA GLY A 164 -7.68 10.39 18.96
C GLY A 164 -7.53 11.72 18.22
N PHE A 165 -8.47 11.96 17.30
CA PHE A 165 -9.06 13.18 16.71
C PHE A 165 -8.55 14.58 17.12
N GLY A 166 -7.24 14.77 17.32
CA GLY A 166 -6.64 16.03 17.74
C GLY A 166 -5.96 16.83 16.63
N SER A 167 -5.86 16.29 15.40
CA SER A 167 -5.27 16.97 14.26
C SER A 167 -6.32 17.27 13.19
N HIS A 168 -6.14 18.38 12.47
CA HIS A 168 -6.97 18.83 11.34
C HIS A 168 -6.82 17.90 10.10
N VAL A 169 -6.22 16.72 10.24
CA VAL A 169 -6.23 15.69 9.21
C VAL A 169 -7.59 15.00 9.27
N GLN A 170 -8.31 14.96 8.15
CA GLN A 170 -9.58 14.24 8.07
C GLN A 170 -9.35 12.81 8.58
N PRO A 171 -10.10 12.32 9.59
CA PRO A 171 -9.87 11.01 10.21
C PRO A 171 -9.88 9.85 9.19
N HIS A 172 -10.59 10.08 8.08
CA HIS A 172 -10.68 9.22 6.91
C HIS A 172 -9.40 9.07 6.09
N ASP A 173 -8.49 10.05 6.10
CA ASP A 173 -7.21 9.97 5.39
C ASP A 173 -6.16 9.22 6.22
N ARG A 174 -6.22 9.32 7.55
CA ARG A 174 -5.32 8.59 8.45
C ARG A 174 -5.57 7.08 8.40
N SER A 175 -6.83 6.66 8.53
CA SER A 175 -7.20 5.24 8.39
C SER A 175 -6.74 4.67 7.04
N ARG A 176 -6.88 5.44 5.96
CA ARG A 176 -6.41 5.02 4.63
C ARG A 176 -4.89 4.81 4.60
N LYS A 177 -4.10 5.72 5.17
CA LYS A 177 -2.64 5.57 5.24
C LYS A 177 -2.21 4.37 6.09
N ILE A 178 -2.87 4.15 7.24
CA ILE A 178 -2.63 2.98 8.10
C ILE A 178 -2.89 1.69 7.32
N LEU A 179 -4.02 1.61 6.61
CA LEU A 179 -4.36 0.44 5.80
C LEU A 179 -3.41 0.24 4.61
N ARG A 180 -2.91 1.31 3.98
CA ARG A 180 -1.92 1.20 2.90
C ARG A 180 -0.61 0.65 3.41
N CYS A 181 -0.12 1.19 4.53
CA CYS A 181 1.05 0.65 5.21
C CYS A 181 0.85 -0.82 5.54
N LEU A 182 -0.27 -1.14 6.19
CA LEU A 182 -0.59 -2.52 6.52
C LEU A 182 -0.59 -3.45 5.29
N LEU A 183 -1.25 -3.05 4.20
CA LEU A 183 -1.32 -3.85 2.98
C LEU A 183 0.07 -4.16 2.42
N SER A 184 0.97 -3.16 2.40
CA SER A 184 2.36 -3.34 1.96
C SER A 184 3.10 -4.38 2.82
N TRP A 185 2.92 -4.33 4.14
CA TRP A 185 3.54 -5.30 5.06
C TRP A 185 2.91 -6.69 4.96
N VAL A 186 1.60 -6.79 4.71
CA VAL A 186 0.90 -8.05 4.44
C VAL A 186 1.48 -8.74 3.21
N ARG A 187 1.72 -7.98 2.13
CA ARG A 187 2.37 -8.47 0.91
C ARG A 187 3.81 -8.92 1.13
N ALA A 188 4.50 -8.27 2.06
CA ALA A 188 5.86 -8.62 2.45
C ALA A 188 5.96 -9.87 3.34
N GLY A 189 4.85 -10.42 3.84
CA GLY A 189 4.89 -11.64 4.66
C GLY A 189 4.81 -11.40 6.18
N CYS A 190 4.36 -10.22 6.64
CA CYS A 190 4.45 -9.86 8.06
C CYS A 190 3.68 -10.81 9.01
N PHE A 191 2.62 -11.47 8.54
CA PHE A 191 1.85 -12.41 9.37
C PHE A 191 2.51 -13.79 9.52
N SER A 192 3.55 -14.11 8.74
CA SER A 192 4.32 -15.36 8.91
C SER A 192 5.03 -15.44 10.27
N VAL A 193 5.23 -14.29 10.91
CA VAL A 193 5.89 -14.16 12.22
C VAL A 193 4.88 -14.22 13.38
N ILE A 194 3.58 -14.08 13.09
CA ILE A 194 2.52 -14.03 14.11
C ILE A 194 2.02 -15.44 14.42
N PRO A 195 1.97 -15.87 15.70
CA PRO A 195 1.41 -17.18 16.06
C PRO A 195 -0.06 -17.31 15.64
N LEU A 196 -0.41 -18.45 15.03
CA LEU A 196 -1.78 -18.73 14.56
C LEU A 196 -2.83 -18.62 15.67
N VAL A 197 -2.48 -18.92 16.92
CA VAL A 197 -3.39 -18.85 18.08
C VAL A 197 -3.74 -17.41 18.48
N SER A 198 -2.86 -16.45 18.24
CA SER A 198 -3.10 -15.02 18.52
C SER A 198 -3.80 -14.30 17.37
N LEU A 199 -3.86 -14.94 16.20
CA LEU A 199 -4.36 -14.33 14.98
C LEU A 199 -5.84 -13.88 15.05
N PRO A 200 -6.79 -14.69 15.59
CA PRO A 200 -8.20 -14.29 15.64
C PRO A 200 -8.51 -13.11 16.56
N THR A 201 -7.62 -12.88 17.54
CA THR A 201 -7.75 -11.82 18.54
C THR A 201 -6.84 -10.64 18.24
N HIS A 202 -6.08 -10.69 17.13
CA HIS A 202 -5.11 -9.66 16.83
C HIS A 202 -5.80 -8.31 16.58
N PRO A 203 -5.37 -7.22 17.27
CA PRO A 203 -6.07 -5.92 17.27
C PRO A 203 -6.17 -5.27 15.88
N LEU A 204 -5.28 -5.62 14.96
CA LEU A 204 -5.31 -5.23 13.55
C LEU A 204 -6.63 -5.56 12.86
N PHE A 205 -7.26 -6.70 13.18
CA PHE A 205 -8.57 -7.02 12.62
C PHE A 205 -9.61 -5.99 13.03
N ASN A 206 -9.57 -5.48 14.26
CA ASN A 206 -10.50 -4.43 14.69
C ASN A 206 -10.35 -3.18 13.83
N ILE A 207 -9.12 -2.78 13.47
CA ILE A 207 -8.86 -1.65 12.58
C ILE A 207 -9.45 -1.90 11.19
N VAL A 208 -9.17 -3.06 10.59
CA VAL A 208 -9.63 -3.40 9.24
C VAL A 208 -11.16 -3.48 9.20
N PHE A 209 -11.79 -4.18 10.15
CA PHE A 209 -13.25 -4.34 10.21
C PHE A 209 -13.98 -3.03 10.53
N SER A 210 -13.41 -2.17 11.38
CA SER A 210 -13.96 -0.82 11.62
C SER A 210 -13.89 0.03 10.35
N SER A 211 -12.82 -0.13 9.57
CA SER A 211 -12.62 0.59 8.32
C SER A 211 -13.56 0.15 7.19
N LEU A 212 -14.21 -1.02 7.29
CA LEU A 212 -15.24 -1.46 6.34
C LEU A 212 -16.53 -0.65 6.45
N GLN A 213 -16.82 -0.06 7.61
CA GLN A 213 -18.02 0.78 7.78
C GLN A 213 -17.83 2.21 7.22
N VAL A 214 -16.63 2.54 6.77
CA VAL A 214 -16.26 3.88 6.31
C VAL A 214 -16.01 3.86 4.80
N ALA A 215 -16.84 4.57 4.05
CA ALA A 215 -16.85 4.54 2.58
C ALA A 215 -15.48 4.88 1.94
N SER A 216 -14.69 5.77 2.55
CA SER A 216 -13.39 6.21 2.03
C SER A 216 -12.25 5.22 2.26
N SER A 217 -12.44 4.22 3.13
CA SER A 217 -11.44 3.19 3.46
C SER A 217 -11.92 1.77 3.08
N PHE A 218 -13.19 1.61 2.74
CA PHE A 218 -13.82 0.33 2.44
C PHE A 218 -13.04 -0.50 1.39
N ASP A 219 -12.73 0.07 0.23
CA ASP A 219 -12.03 -0.66 -0.85
C ASP A 219 -10.68 -1.21 -0.37
N LEU A 220 -9.94 -0.40 0.40
CA LEU A 220 -8.61 -0.75 0.87
C LEU A 220 -8.66 -1.77 2.02
N ALA A 221 -9.67 -1.69 2.89
CA ALA A 221 -9.91 -2.69 3.92
C ALA A 221 -10.26 -4.05 3.29
N ILE A 222 -11.08 -4.07 2.24
CA ILE A 222 -11.35 -5.30 1.46
C ILE A 222 -10.06 -5.83 0.82
N GLU A 223 -9.23 -4.97 0.23
CA GLU A 223 -7.96 -5.38 -0.37
C GLU A 223 -7.01 -6.01 0.64
N VAL A 224 -6.90 -5.45 1.85
CA VAL A 224 -6.14 -6.05 2.96
C VAL A 224 -6.67 -7.44 3.31
N LEU A 225 -7.99 -7.60 3.45
CA LEU A 225 -8.59 -8.89 3.78
C LEU A 225 -8.37 -9.95 2.69
N VAL A 226 -8.50 -9.56 1.42
CA VAL A 226 -8.21 -10.44 0.28
C VAL A 226 -6.75 -10.89 0.31
N GLU A 227 -5.81 -9.95 0.41
CA GLU A 227 -4.39 -10.28 0.43
C GLU A 227 -4.00 -11.18 1.60
N LEU A 228 -4.60 -10.95 2.78
CA LEU A 228 -4.44 -11.80 3.96
C LEU A 228 -4.94 -13.23 3.70
N VAL A 229 -6.12 -13.37 3.13
CA VAL A 229 -6.71 -14.68 2.81
C VAL A 229 -5.88 -15.45 1.81
N SER A 230 -5.43 -14.79 0.74
CA SER A 230 -4.71 -15.46 -0.34
C SER A 230 -3.29 -15.88 0.06
N ARG A 231 -2.73 -15.33 1.15
CA ARG A 231 -1.34 -15.56 1.56
C ARG A 231 -1.15 -16.40 2.82
N TYR A 232 -2.14 -16.47 3.72
CA TYR A 232 -1.96 -17.11 5.02
C TYR A 232 -3.02 -18.19 5.26
N GLU A 233 -2.60 -19.45 5.27
CA GLU A 233 -3.47 -20.63 5.33
C GLU A 233 -4.41 -20.66 6.55
N GLY A 234 -4.01 -20.07 7.68
CA GLY A 234 -4.82 -20.01 8.91
C GLY A 234 -5.91 -18.94 8.92
N LEU A 235 -5.86 -17.95 8.01
CA LEU A 235 -6.77 -16.80 8.03
C LEU A 235 -8.19 -17.03 7.49
N PRO A 236 -8.42 -17.88 6.47
CA PRO A 236 -9.77 -18.19 6.03
C PRO A 236 -10.69 -18.62 7.19
N GLN A 237 -10.21 -19.50 8.08
CA GLN A 237 -10.99 -19.95 9.24
C GLN A 237 -11.34 -18.81 10.22
N VAL A 238 -10.40 -17.90 10.45
CA VAL A 238 -10.62 -16.72 11.30
C VAL A 238 -11.68 -15.82 10.71
N LEU A 239 -11.62 -15.56 9.41
CA LEU A 239 -12.59 -14.67 8.74
C LEU A 239 -13.96 -15.31 8.57
N LEU A 240 -14.06 -16.64 8.45
CA LEU A 240 -15.34 -17.35 8.50
C LEU A 240 -16.08 -17.11 9.83
N SER A 241 -15.38 -16.99 10.95
CA SER A 241 -16.01 -16.64 12.24
C SER A 241 -16.58 -15.21 12.31
N ARG A 242 -16.26 -14.37 11.32
CA ARG A 242 -16.72 -12.98 11.19
C ARG A 242 -17.72 -12.80 10.04
N ILE A 243 -18.14 -13.90 9.39
CA ILE A 243 -18.99 -13.83 8.21
C ILE A 243 -20.40 -13.30 8.52
N GLY A 244 -20.93 -13.61 9.70
CA GLY A 244 -22.18 -13.03 10.20
C GLY A 244 -22.14 -11.51 10.25
N TYR A 245 -21.03 -10.91 10.69
CA TYR A 245 -20.85 -9.46 10.66
C TYR A 245 -20.84 -8.92 9.21
N LEU A 246 -20.10 -9.55 8.29
CA LEU A 246 -20.08 -9.11 6.88
C LEU A 246 -21.48 -9.18 6.25
N LYS A 247 -22.26 -10.20 6.61
CA LYS A 247 -23.64 -10.39 6.15
C LYS A 247 -24.56 -9.28 6.65
N GLU A 248 -24.64 -9.12 7.96
CA GLU A 248 -25.62 -8.24 8.62
C GLU A 248 -25.23 -6.76 8.47
N ALA A 249 -23.96 -6.42 8.66
CA ALA A 249 -23.52 -5.03 8.71
C ALA A 249 -23.24 -4.42 7.33
N LEU A 250 -22.88 -5.24 6.33
CA LEU A 250 -22.46 -4.73 5.01
C LEU A 250 -23.35 -5.23 3.87
N LEU A 251 -23.56 -6.54 3.74
CA LEU A 251 -24.26 -7.10 2.59
C LEU A 251 -25.76 -6.76 2.59
N PHE A 252 -26.48 -6.97 3.69
CA PHE A 252 -27.91 -6.70 3.74
C PHE A 252 -28.27 -5.22 3.52
N PRO A 253 -27.57 -4.24 4.13
CA PRO A 253 -27.75 -2.84 3.78
C PRO A 253 -27.49 -2.56 2.29
N ALA A 254 -26.39 -3.11 1.73
CA ALA A 254 -26.03 -2.91 0.33
C ALA A 254 -27.05 -3.50 -0.64
N LEU A 255 -27.63 -4.66 -0.34
CA LEU A 255 -28.71 -5.26 -1.14
C LEU A 255 -29.98 -4.40 -1.11
N LYS A 256 -30.33 -3.82 0.04
CA LYS A 256 -31.50 -2.94 0.18
C LYS A 256 -31.31 -1.62 -0.56
N SER A 257 -30.10 -1.05 -0.53
CA SER A 257 -29.79 0.21 -1.20
C SER A 257 -29.41 0.03 -2.68
N GLY A 258 -29.15 -1.19 -3.13
CA GLY A 258 -28.62 -1.48 -4.46
C GLY A 258 -27.17 -1.04 -4.66
N ASP A 259 -26.37 -0.97 -3.59
CA ASP A 259 -24.95 -0.58 -3.66
C ASP A 259 -24.10 -1.69 -4.31
N GLN A 260 -23.97 -1.60 -5.62
CA GLN A 260 -23.25 -2.58 -6.43
C GLN A 260 -21.76 -2.64 -6.15
N LYS A 261 -21.18 -1.55 -5.64
CA LYS A 261 -19.76 -1.51 -5.31
C LYS A 261 -19.50 -2.38 -4.09
N VAL A 262 -20.29 -2.21 -3.02
CA VAL A 262 -20.15 -3.02 -1.80
C VAL A 262 -20.42 -4.49 -2.08
N ILE A 263 -21.50 -4.80 -2.80
CA ILE A 263 -21.86 -6.18 -3.19
C ILE A 263 -20.71 -6.85 -3.95
N GLY A 264 -20.17 -6.19 -4.99
CA GLY A 264 -19.09 -6.75 -5.80
C GLY A 264 -17.79 -6.96 -5.02
N ARG A 265 -17.44 -6.04 -4.11
CA ARG A 265 -16.24 -6.17 -3.26
C ARG A 265 -16.37 -7.30 -2.24
N LEU A 266 -17.54 -7.46 -1.62
CA LEU A 266 -17.81 -8.58 -0.74
C LEU A 266 -17.79 -9.91 -1.50
N ALA A 267 -18.38 -9.96 -2.71
CA ALA A 267 -18.31 -11.16 -3.55
C ALA A 267 -16.86 -11.60 -3.81
N CYS A 268 -15.98 -10.65 -4.15
CA CYS A 268 -14.57 -10.92 -4.35
C CYS A 268 -13.90 -11.51 -3.10
N LEU A 269 -14.13 -10.92 -1.92
CA LEU A 269 -13.57 -11.44 -0.67
C LEU A 269 -14.02 -12.87 -0.38
N ILE A 270 -15.30 -13.19 -0.59
CA ILE A 270 -15.84 -14.52 -0.34
C ILE A 270 -15.32 -15.56 -1.34
N SER A 271 -15.17 -15.17 -2.61
CA SER A 271 -14.51 -16.03 -3.61
C SER A 271 -13.08 -16.38 -3.20
N GLU A 272 -12.31 -15.40 -2.69
CA GLU A 272 -10.93 -15.63 -2.24
C GLU A 272 -10.88 -16.52 -0.99
N ILE A 273 -11.78 -16.32 -0.01
CA ILE A 273 -11.86 -17.19 1.18
C ILE A 273 -12.11 -18.63 0.78
N GLY A 274 -13.05 -18.84 -0.14
CA GLY A 274 -13.36 -20.17 -0.62
C GLY A 274 -12.19 -20.80 -1.38
N GLN A 275 -11.48 -20.05 -2.23
CA GLN A 275 -10.30 -20.55 -2.95
C GLN A 275 -9.15 -20.91 -2.01
N ALA A 276 -8.92 -20.09 -0.98
CA ALA A 276 -7.82 -20.28 -0.03
C ALA A 276 -8.05 -21.46 0.93
N ALA A 277 -9.30 -21.78 1.28
CA ALA A 277 -9.61 -22.91 2.15
C ALA A 277 -10.72 -23.82 1.60
N PRO A 278 -10.41 -24.64 0.57
CA PRO A 278 -11.39 -25.51 -0.05
C PRO A 278 -11.95 -26.61 0.87
N PHE A 279 -11.23 -26.97 1.94
CA PHE A 279 -11.69 -27.98 2.90
C PHE A 279 -12.72 -27.42 3.89
N LEU A 280 -12.64 -26.12 4.23
CA LEU A 280 -13.67 -25.43 5.02
C LEU A 280 -15.00 -25.30 4.26
N ILE A 281 -14.98 -25.50 2.94
CA ILE A 281 -16.19 -25.65 2.09
C ILE A 281 -16.97 -26.89 2.50
N VAL A 282 -16.29 -27.96 2.92
CA VAL A 282 -16.94 -29.20 3.33
C VAL A 282 -17.56 -29.06 4.72
N GLU A 283 -16.94 -28.26 5.60
CA GLU A 283 -17.39 -27.99 6.98
C GLU A 283 -18.25 -26.73 7.14
N ALA A 284 -18.74 -26.16 6.03
CA ALA A 284 -19.19 -24.78 5.99
C ALA A 284 -20.27 -24.42 7.04
N ASN A 285 -20.01 -23.31 7.74
CA ASN A 285 -20.95 -22.66 8.64
C ASN A 285 -22.22 -22.22 7.89
N THR A 286 -23.39 -22.33 8.53
CA THR A 286 -24.70 -21.89 7.97
C THR A 286 -24.67 -20.43 7.52
N GLU A 287 -23.97 -19.57 8.26
CA GLU A 287 -23.87 -18.14 7.93
C GLU A 287 -23.11 -17.87 6.64
N ALA A 288 -22.06 -18.65 6.36
CA ALA A 288 -21.28 -18.53 5.13
C ALA A 288 -22.14 -18.86 3.91
N LEU A 289 -22.97 -19.89 4.04
CA LEU A 289 -23.89 -20.34 2.99
C LEU A 289 -24.93 -19.28 2.66
N GLU A 290 -25.55 -18.71 3.69
CA GLU A 290 -26.54 -17.65 3.53
C GLU A 290 -25.94 -16.43 2.84
N LEU A 291 -24.71 -16.06 3.19
CA LEU A 291 -24.00 -14.95 2.56
C LEU A 291 -23.74 -15.23 1.07
N ALA A 292 -23.21 -16.40 0.71
CA ALA A 292 -22.93 -16.72 -0.69
C ALA A 292 -24.21 -16.86 -1.53
N ASP A 293 -25.28 -17.42 -0.96
CA ASP A 293 -26.58 -17.52 -1.63
C ASP A 293 -27.20 -16.12 -1.85
N ALA A 294 -27.06 -15.21 -0.89
CA ALA A 294 -27.46 -13.81 -1.04
C ALA A 294 -26.66 -13.08 -2.13
N LEU A 295 -25.34 -13.32 -2.21
CA LEU A 295 -24.47 -12.76 -3.25
C LEU A 295 -24.84 -13.30 -4.64
N LEU A 296 -25.04 -14.61 -4.78
CA LEU A 296 -25.40 -15.25 -6.05
C LEU A 296 -26.77 -14.82 -6.58
N ARG A 297 -27.70 -14.42 -5.70
CA ARG A 297 -29.03 -13.89 -6.07
C ARG A 297 -29.01 -12.42 -6.46
N SER A 298 -27.92 -11.70 -6.20
CA SER A 298 -27.83 -10.29 -6.59
C SER A 298 -27.48 -10.18 -8.08
N ASP A 299 -28.42 -9.66 -8.88
CA ASP A 299 -28.34 -9.55 -10.36
C ASP A 299 -27.10 -8.78 -10.89
N SER A 300 -26.39 -8.07 -10.02
CA SER A 300 -25.25 -7.23 -10.37
C SER A 300 -23.89 -7.92 -10.41
N VAL A 301 -23.77 -9.09 -9.77
CA VAL A 301 -22.54 -9.90 -9.79
C VAL A 301 -22.24 -10.38 -11.22
N VAL A 302 -23.27 -10.42 -12.08
CA VAL A 302 -23.25 -11.07 -13.38
C VAL A 302 -22.59 -10.25 -14.50
N TRP A 303 -22.49 -8.90 -14.41
CA TRP A 303 -22.14 -8.10 -15.60
C TRP A 303 -21.08 -7.01 -15.45
N HIS A 304 -20.91 -6.36 -14.30
CA HIS A 304 -20.15 -5.07 -14.27
C HIS A 304 -18.68 -5.14 -13.84
N PHE A 305 -18.20 -6.28 -13.33
CA PHE A 305 -16.79 -6.43 -12.90
C PHE A 305 -15.85 -7.01 -13.97
N GLN A 306 -16.26 -6.99 -15.24
CA GLN A 306 -15.46 -7.50 -16.37
C GLN A 306 -14.32 -6.56 -16.82
N VAL A 307 -14.19 -5.32 -16.32
CA VAL A 307 -13.43 -4.30 -17.07
C VAL A 307 -12.27 -3.61 -16.33
N LYS A 308 -12.09 -3.69 -15.00
CA LYS A 308 -11.19 -2.73 -14.33
C LYS A 308 -10.14 -3.21 -13.33
N ILE A 309 -9.67 -4.46 -13.36
CA ILE A 309 -8.39 -4.85 -12.74
C ILE A 309 -7.72 -5.91 -13.62
N GLY A 310 -6.51 -5.63 -14.13
CA GLY A 310 -5.78 -6.43 -15.12
C GLY A 310 -5.22 -7.77 -14.61
N ARG A 311 -6.09 -8.65 -14.10
CA ARG A 311 -5.82 -10.10 -13.92
C ARG A 311 -6.97 -10.90 -14.53
N LEU A 312 -7.00 -10.95 -15.86
CA LEU A 312 -8.07 -11.55 -16.68
C LEU A 312 -8.28 -13.06 -16.46
N GLN A 313 -7.39 -13.78 -15.76
CA GLN A 313 -7.57 -15.21 -15.47
C GLN A 313 -8.31 -15.49 -14.14
N THR A 314 -8.22 -14.61 -13.14
CA THR A 314 -8.75 -14.89 -11.78
C THR A 314 -10.26 -14.61 -11.64
N GLN A 315 -10.83 -13.79 -12.53
CA GLN A 315 -12.18 -13.24 -12.38
C GLN A 315 -13.32 -14.12 -12.91
N ARG A 316 -13.11 -14.87 -14.00
CA ARG A 316 -14.07 -15.93 -14.41
C ARG A 316 -14.08 -17.10 -13.43
N CYS A 317 -12.96 -17.35 -12.77
CA CYS A 317 -12.85 -18.37 -11.74
C CYS A 317 -13.71 -18.02 -10.52
N SER A 318 -13.83 -16.75 -10.12
CA SER A 318 -14.51 -16.36 -8.88
C SER A 318 -16.02 -16.68 -8.83
N PHE A 319 -16.77 -16.48 -9.92
CA PHE A 319 -18.21 -16.80 -9.98
C PHE A 319 -18.47 -18.30 -10.10
N ALA A 320 -17.79 -18.96 -11.04
CA ALA A 320 -17.84 -20.41 -11.17
C ALA A 320 -17.44 -21.08 -9.85
N PHE A 321 -16.50 -20.47 -9.12
CA PHE A 321 -16.10 -20.92 -7.80
C PHE A 321 -17.21 -20.71 -6.77
N LEU A 322 -17.90 -19.56 -6.70
CA LEU A 322 -19.02 -19.39 -5.75
C LEU A 322 -20.18 -20.37 -6.01
N GLU A 323 -20.48 -20.67 -7.27
CA GLU A 323 -21.46 -21.72 -7.60
C GLU A 323 -20.96 -23.10 -7.22
N THR A 324 -19.70 -23.42 -7.52
CA THR A 324 -19.06 -24.69 -7.14
C THR A 324 -19.00 -24.84 -5.62
N TRP A 325 -18.71 -23.75 -4.90
CA TRP A 325 -18.68 -23.65 -3.46
C TRP A 325 -20.07 -23.94 -2.89
N ARG A 326 -21.11 -23.27 -3.39
CA ARG A 326 -22.51 -23.52 -3.00
C ARG A 326 -22.91 -24.99 -3.23
N ASP A 327 -22.56 -25.55 -4.38
CA ASP A 327 -22.96 -26.89 -4.76
C ASP A 327 -22.19 -27.97 -3.99
N LEU A 328 -20.89 -27.77 -3.71
CA LEU A 328 -20.09 -28.65 -2.86
C LEU A 328 -20.61 -28.67 -1.43
N VAL A 329 -20.94 -27.51 -0.86
CA VAL A 329 -21.48 -27.43 0.50
C VAL A 329 -22.86 -28.09 0.60
N ARG A 330 -23.75 -27.86 -0.38
CA ARG A 330 -25.07 -28.50 -0.42
C ARG A 330 -24.95 -30.03 -0.48
N ARG A 331 -23.97 -30.54 -1.24
CA ARG A 331 -23.69 -31.98 -1.34
C ARG A 331 -23.11 -32.55 -0.04
N GLY A 332 -22.24 -31.83 0.66
CA GLY A 332 -21.70 -32.24 1.96
C GLY A 332 -22.74 -32.35 3.08
N LYS A 333 -23.79 -31.50 3.06
CA LYS A 333 -24.92 -31.59 4.01
C LYS A 333 -25.88 -32.76 3.75
N THR A 334 -25.86 -33.35 2.55
CA THR A 334 -26.73 -34.49 2.21
C THR A 334 -26.13 -35.87 2.54
N THR A 335 -24.88 -35.91 3.02
CA THR A 335 -24.14 -37.16 3.29
C THR A 335 -23.95 -37.49 4.78
N HIS A 336 -24.78 -36.93 5.66
CA HIS A 336 -24.84 -37.32 7.08
C HIS A 336 -26.19 -37.95 7.43
#